data_AF-A0A7C3HND5-F1
#
_entry.id   AF-A0A7C3HND5-F1
#
_cell.length_a   1.000
_cell.length_b   1.000
_cell.length_c   1.000
_cell.angle_alpha   90.00
_cell.angle_beta   90.00
_cell.angle_gamma   90.00
#
_symmetry.space_group_name_H-M   'P 1'
#
loop_
_entity.id
_entity.type
_entity.pdbx_description
1 polymer ?
#
loop_
_entity_poly.entity_id
_entity_poly.type
_entity_poly.pdbx_seq_one_letter_code
_entity_poly.pdbx_strand_id
1 'polypeptide(L)'
;AAETVLGAAEQRPNDPRVWVRAGQILHDLGDYEGAVAAYEQVRQLDPQGQLVTSWNLDFLLAQSHAALGQMEQAIALTQNALAAAPPQYTEQIQQFLNQLTGGG
;
A
#
# COMPACT_ATOMS: atom_id res chain seq x y z
N ALA A 1 0.65 18.15 -8.12
CA ALA A 1 1.02 17.70 -6.76
C ALA A 1 1.73 16.34 -6.81
N ALA A 2 1.18 15.36 -7.55
CA ALA A 2 1.78 14.05 -7.73
C ALA A 2 3.18 14.05 -8.39
N GLU A 3 3.36 14.82 -9.47
CA GLU A 3 4.65 14.95 -10.16
C GLU A 3 5.78 15.45 -9.22
N THR A 4 5.44 16.31 -8.26
CA THR A 4 6.40 16.82 -7.27
C THR A 4 6.81 15.74 -6.25
N VAL A 5 5.88 14.85 -5.90
CA VAL A 5 6.12 13.77 -4.93
C VAL A 5 6.98 12.68 -5.54
N LEU A 6 6.71 12.28 -6.79
CA LEU A 6 7.53 11.32 -7.52
C LEU A 6 8.93 11.88 -7.81
N GLY A 7 9.03 13.13 -8.27
CA GLY A 7 10.32 13.77 -8.51
C GLY A 7 11.19 13.91 -7.25
N ALA A 8 10.59 14.01 -6.06
CA ALA A 8 11.30 13.96 -4.79
C ALA A 8 11.76 12.53 -4.44
N ALA A 9 10.96 11.51 -4.74
CA ALA A 9 11.35 10.12 -4.56
C ALA A 9 12.50 9.71 -5.49
N GLU A 10 12.51 10.23 -6.71
CA GLU A 10 13.57 10.02 -7.70
C GLU A 10 14.93 10.62 -7.28
N GLN A 11 14.99 11.50 -6.28
CA GLN A 11 16.26 11.96 -5.69
C GLN A 11 16.94 10.87 -4.84
N ARG A 12 16.19 9.88 -4.37
CA ARG A 12 16.67 8.71 -3.63
C ARG A 12 15.98 7.45 -4.15
N PRO A 13 16.19 7.08 -5.42
CA PRO A 13 15.39 6.08 -6.11
C PRO A 13 15.59 4.68 -5.55
N ASN A 14 16.68 4.44 -4.80
CA ASN A 14 17.01 3.12 -4.24
C ASN A 14 16.60 2.97 -2.77
N ASP A 15 15.91 3.95 -2.16
CA ASP A 15 15.42 3.82 -0.78
C ASP A 15 13.91 3.50 -0.78
N PRO A 16 13.51 2.23 -0.51
CA PRO A 16 12.10 1.82 -0.53
C PRO A 16 11.23 2.62 0.44
N ARG A 17 11.79 3.17 1.53
CA ARG A 17 11.01 3.97 2.51
C ARG A 17 10.55 5.30 1.91
N VAL A 18 11.33 5.85 0.98
CA VAL A 18 10.96 7.09 0.28
C VAL A 18 9.78 6.83 -0.65
N TRP A 19 9.78 5.69 -1.35
CA TRP A 19 8.66 5.27 -2.20
C TRP A 19 7.38 4.96 -1.42
N VAL A 20 7.48 4.32 -0.25
CA VAL A 20 6.32 4.17 0.66
C VAL A 20 5.75 5.54 1.03
N ARG A 21 6.61 6.48 1.43
CA ARG A 21 6.16 7.81 1.85
C ARG A 21 5.54 8.59 0.69
N ALA A 22 6.12 8.47 -0.51
CA ALA A 22 5.57 9.04 -1.72
C ALA A 22 4.17 8.47 -2.00
N GLY A 23 4.01 7.14 -1.93
CA GLY A 23 2.73 6.48 -2.12
C GLY A 23 1.65 6.93 -1.13
N GLN A 24 2.01 7.11 0.14
CA GLN A 24 1.08 7.61 1.17
C GLN A 24 0.62 9.03 0.86
N ILE A 25 1.56 9.92 0.51
CA ILE A 25 1.21 11.30 0.14
C ILE A 25 0.32 11.32 -1.12
N LEU A 26 0.61 10.47 -2.12
CA LEU A 26 -0.20 10.37 -3.33
C LEU A 26 -1.62 9.86 -3.02
N HIS A 27 -1.74 8.85 -2.16
CA HIS A 27 -3.02 8.35 -1.68
C HIS A 27 -3.83 9.44 -0.97
N ASP A 28 -3.20 10.20 -0.06
CA ASP A 28 -3.85 11.31 0.65
C ASP A 28 -4.28 12.45 -0.29
N LEU A 29 -3.58 12.63 -1.41
CA LEU A 29 -3.93 13.57 -2.47
C LEU A 29 -5.02 13.05 -3.43
N GLY A 30 -5.45 11.79 -3.27
CA GLY A 30 -6.42 11.13 -4.14
C GLY A 30 -5.86 10.61 -5.46
N ASP A 31 -4.53 10.66 -5.65
CA ASP A 31 -3.85 10.04 -6.79
C ASP A 31 -3.51 8.58 -6.45
N TYR A 32 -4.54 7.73 -6.50
CA TYR A 32 -4.43 6.35 -6.09
C TYR A 32 -3.62 5.52 -7.09
N GLU A 33 -3.68 5.83 -8.39
CA GLU A 33 -2.82 5.20 -9.41
C GLU A 33 -1.35 5.51 -9.16
N GLY A 34 -1.01 6.76 -8.86
CA GLY A 34 0.34 7.16 -8.46
C GLY A 34 0.79 6.48 -7.17
N ALA A 35 -0.11 6.34 -6.20
CA ALA A 35 0.17 5.63 -4.95
C ALA A 35 0.54 4.16 -5.20
N VAL A 36 -0.27 3.45 -6.00
CA VAL A 36 0.01 2.05 -6.39
C VAL A 36 1.35 1.94 -7.09
N ALA A 37 1.64 2.84 -8.05
CA ALA A 37 2.93 2.83 -8.76
C ALA A 37 4.11 3.01 -7.80
N ALA A 38 4.02 3.93 -6.84
CA ALA A 38 5.06 4.14 -5.84
C ALA A 38 5.23 2.93 -4.92
N TYR A 39 4.15 2.29 -4.47
CA TYR A 39 4.23 1.07 -3.67
C TYR A 39 4.80 -0.13 -4.44
N GLU A 40 4.52 -0.27 -5.72
CA GLU A 40 5.14 -1.33 -6.54
C GLU A 40 6.66 -1.14 -6.69
N GLN A 41 7.16 0.11 -6.68
CA GLN A 41 8.61 0.36 -6.62
C GLN A 41 9.23 -0.18 -5.32
N VAL A 42 8.52 -0.09 -4.20
CA VAL A 42 8.97 -0.67 -2.92
C VAL A 42 9.18 -2.17 -3.08
N ARG A 43 8.25 -2.88 -3.72
CA ARG A 43 8.32 -4.34 -3.92
C ARG A 43 9.49 -4.75 -4.82
N GLN A 44 9.88 -3.91 -5.78
CA GLN A 44 11.05 -4.12 -6.62
C GLN A 44 12.37 -3.91 -5.85
N LEU A 45 12.41 -2.92 -4.97
CA LEU A 45 13.60 -2.54 -4.21
C LEU A 45 13.81 -3.40 -2.95
N ASP A 46 12.71 -3.87 -2.34
CA ASP A 46 12.71 -4.67 -1.12
C ASP A 46 11.81 -5.91 -1.25
N PRO A 47 12.17 -6.85 -2.15
CA PRO A 47 11.35 -8.03 -2.43
C PRO A 47 11.23 -8.98 -1.24
N GLN A 48 12.14 -8.87 -0.26
CA GLN A 48 12.12 -9.68 0.96
C GLN A 48 11.47 -8.96 2.15
N GLY A 49 11.05 -7.70 1.98
CA GLY A 49 10.43 -6.90 3.03
C GLY A 49 11.33 -6.63 4.24
N GLN A 50 12.64 -6.50 4.02
CA GLN A 50 13.64 -6.26 5.07
C GLN A 50 13.57 -4.82 5.61
N LEU A 51 13.25 -3.86 4.76
CA LEU A 51 13.17 -2.43 5.07
C LEU A 51 11.72 -1.97 5.25
N VAL A 52 10.80 -2.53 4.48
CA VAL A 52 9.37 -2.30 4.56
C VAL A 52 8.68 -3.65 4.68
N THR A 53 8.02 -3.88 5.81
CA THR A 53 7.33 -5.16 6.04
C THR A 53 6.26 -5.42 4.98
N SER A 54 6.26 -6.63 4.41
CA SER A 54 5.34 -7.03 3.34
C SER A 54 3.86 -6.79 3.67
N TRP A 55 3.43 -7.14 4.89
CA TRP A 55 2.03 -6.93 5.31
C TRP A 55 1.60 -5.46 5.24
N ASN A 56 2.48 -4.53 5.61
CA ASN A 56 2.18 -3.10 5.59
C ASN A 56 2.11 -2.60 4.14
N LEU A 57 3.02 -3.05 3.29
CA LEU A 57 3.00 -2.71 1.87
C LEU A 57 1.71 -3.23 1.18
N ASP A 58 1.36 -4.49 1.43
CA ASP A 58 0.13 -5.09 0.90
C ASP A 58 -1.12 -4.35 1.40
N PHE A 59 -1.15 -3.92 2.66
CA PHE A 59 -2.28 -3.15 3.20
C PHE A 59 -2.40 -1.74 2.60
N LEU A 60 -1.28 -1.07 2.30
CA LEU A 60 -1.28 0.23 1.62
C LEU A 60 -1.71 0.12 0.16
N LEU A 61 -1.26 -0.92 -0.54
CA LEU A 61 -1.73 -1.26 -1.88
C LEU A 61 -3.23 -1.56 -1.86
N ALA A 62 -3.70 -2.36 -0.91
CA ALA A 62 -5.11 -2.73 -0.78
C ALA A 62 -6.02 -1.50 -0.64
N GLN A 63 -5.66 -0.55 0.22
CA GLN A 63 -6.41 0.70 0.41
C GLN A 63 -6.46 1.54 -0.87
N SER A 64 -5.35 1.60 -1.61
CA SER A 64 -5.28 2.35 -2.87
C SER A 64 -6.10 1.66 -3.98
N HIS A 65 -6.03 0.34 -4.09
CA HIS A 65 -6.88 -0.45 -4.98
C HIS A 65 -8.37 -0.32 -4.64
N ALA A 66 -8.73 -0.31 -3.36
CA ALA A 66 -10.10 -0.09 -2.93
C ALA A 66 -10.61 1.29 -3.36
N ALA A 67 -9.80 2.33 -3.21
CA ALA A 67 -10.14 3.68 -3.64
C ALA A 67 -10.30 3.81 -5.16
N LEU A 68 -9.59 2.98 -5.94
CA LEU A 68 -9.75 2.84 -7.40
C LEU A 68 -10.97 2.00 -7.82
N GLY A 69 -11.73 1.44 -6.87
CA GLY A 69 -12.83 0.52 -7.17
C GLY A 69 -12.36 -0.90 -7.56
N GLN A 70 -11.07 -1.19 -7.44
CA GLN A 70 -10.45 -2.47 -7.78
C GLN A 70 -10.59 -3.46 -6.61
N MET A 71 -11.84 -3.83 -6.33
CA MET A 71 -12.23 -4.57 -5.12
C MET A 71 -11.56 -5.95 -5.02
N GLU A 72 -11.44 -6.69 -6.14
CA GLU A 72 -10.81 -8.01 -6.14
C GLU A 72 -9.35 -7.95 -5.67
N GLN A 73 -8.60 -6.98 -6.21
CA GLN A 73 -7.20 -6.74 -5.83
C GLN A 73 -7.11 -6.30 -4.36
N ALA A 74 -7.97 -5.37 -3.95
CA ALA A 74 -8.01 -4.89 -2.57
C ALA A 74 -8.27 -6.00 -1.55
N ILE A 75 -9.22 -6.90 -1.83
CA ILE A 75 -9.54 -8.05 -0.99
C ILE A 75 -8.35 -9.00 -0.90
N ALA A 76 -7.77 -9.37 -2.04
CA ALA A 76 -6.63 -10.31 -2.09
C ALA A 76 -5.42 -9.77 -1.32
N LEU A 77 -5.09 -8.48 -1.50
CA LEU A 77 -3.99 -7.83 -0.80
C LEU A 77 -4.27 -7.70 0.71
N THR A 78 -5.50 -7.39 1.09
CA THR A 78 -5.88 -7.30 2.51
C THR A 78 -5.77 -8.67 3.20
N GLN A 79 -6.15 -9.75 2.52
CA GLN A 79 -5.99 -11.12 3.04
C GLN A 79 -4.51 -11.49 3.22
N ASN A 80 -3.66 -11.14 2.26
CA ASN A 80 -2.21 -11.35 2.37
C ASN A 80 -1.62 -10.55 3.54
N ALA A 81 -2.00 -9.28 3.67
CA ALA A 81 -1.60 -8.44 4.78
C ALA A 81 -2.01 -9.04 6.13
N LEU A 82 -3.27 -9.46 6.25
CA LEU A 82 -3.79 -10.07 7.48
C LEU A 82 -3.03 -11.32 7.90
N ALA A 83 -2.65 -12.17 6.94
CA ALA A 83 -1.93 -13.42 7.20
C ALA A 83 -0.51 -13.20 7.73
N ALA A 84 0.14 -12.08 7.36
CA ALA A 84 1.52 -11.76 7.73
C ALA A 84 1.63 -10.67 8.82
N ALA A 85 0.52 -10.02 9.18
CA ALA A 85 0.52 -8.91 10.13
C ALA A 85 0.70 -9.37 11.58
N PRO A 86 1.46 -8.62 12.40
CA PRO A 86 1.49 -8.80 13.85
C PRO A 86 0.08 -8.67 14.49
N PRO A 87 -0.19 -9.37 15.61
CA PRO A 87 -1.52 -9.40 16.24
C PRO A 87 -2.12 -8.03 16.57
N GLN A 88 -1.30 -7.01 16.84
CA GLN A 88 -1.81 -5.66 17.12
C GLN A 88 -2.44 -4.95 15.90
N TYR A 89 -2.23 -5.46 14.68
CA TYR A 89 -2.77 -4.87 13.44
C TYR A 89 -3.87 -5.72 12.81
N THR A 90 -3.99 -7.00 13.19
CA THR A 90 -4.93 -7.94 12.55
C THR A 90 -6.39 -7.51 12.70
N GLU A 91 -6.78 -6.93 13.85
CA GLU A 91 -8.15 -6.44 14.06
C GLU A 91 -8.53 -5.33 13.07
N GLN A 92 -7.65 -4.34 12.88
CA GLN A 92 -7.88 -3.25 11.92
C GLN A 92 -7.94 -3.77 10.48
N ILE A 93 -7.01 -4.65 10.11
CA ILE A 93 -6.95 -5.21 8.75
C ILE A 93 -8.20 -6.09 8.49
N GLN A 94 -8.63 -6.88 9.47
CA GLN A 94 -9.86 -7.68 9.38
C GLN A 94 -11.11 -6.81 9.25
N GLN A 95 -11.19 -5.70 9.99
CA GLN A 95 -12.31 -4.76 9.85
C GLN A 95 -12.36 -4.16 8.44
N PHE A 96 -11.22 -3.77 7.89
CA PHE A 96 -11.14 -3.29 6.50
C PHE A 96 -11.56 -4.37 5.50
N LEU A 97 -11.10 -5.61 5.68
CA LEU A 97 -11.52 -6.74 4.84
C LEU A 97 -13.03 -6.94 4.86
N ASN A 98 -13.65 -6.90 6.04
CA ASN A 98 -15.10 -7.04 6.19
C ASN A 98 -15.87 -5.91 5.47
N GLN A 99 -15.33 -4.69 5.48
CA GLN A 99 -15.93 -3.58 4.72
C GLN A 99 -15.89 -3.83 3.22
N LEU A 100 -14.77 -4.35 2.69
CA LEU A 100 -14.61 -4.66 1.26
C LEU A 100 -15.52 -5.81 0.80
N THR A 101 -15.75 -6.82 1.65
CA THR A 101 -16.59 -7.98 1.31
C THR A 101 -18.08 -7.75 1.57
N GLY A 102 -18.50 -6.53 1.92
CA GLY A 102 -19.90 -6.19 2.15
C GLY A 102 -20.45 -6.74 3.46
N GLY A 103 -19.74 -6.49 4.57
CA GLY A 103 -20.11 -6.94 5.92
C GLY A 103 -21.58 -6.68 6.28
N GLY A 104 -22.35 -7.77 6.22
CA GLY A 104 -23.70 -7.96 6.76
C GLY A 104 -23.90 -9.44 7.01
#